data_AF-B0PFN1-F1
#
_entry.id   AF-B0PFN1-F1
#
_cell.length_a   1.000
_cell.length_b   1.000
_cell.length_c   1.000
_cell.angle_alpha   90.00
_cell.angle_beta   90.00
_cell.angle_gamma   90.00
#
_symmetry.space_group_name_H-M   'P 1'
#
loop_
_entity.id
_entity.type
_entity.pdbx_description
1 polymer ?
#
loop_
_entity_poly.entity_id
_entity_poly.type
_entity_poly.pdbx_seq_one_letter_code
_entity_poly.pdbx_strand_id
1 'polypeptide(L)'
;MGKKGPPAVWTKGKIEEAFAGFVEKNSRLPVAREMNPQFGLPTRRTFERYMGMTAQEYAELRYPTLLSARDERHIQTILVYRNEVREWSVERLIEAENGFFQKHGRLPEPYEYTAENGLPMYSVFCKLAKEVLEALLKEKFQELSASDGQILTL
;
A
#
# COMPACT_ATOMS: atom_id res chain seq x y z
N MET A 1 35.38 20.91 -23.70
CA MET A 1 35.45 21.77 -22.49
C MET A 1 34.02 22.03 -21.99
N GLY A 2 33.48 21.15 -21.13
CA GLY A 2 32.10 21.25 -20.64
C GLY A 2 31.96 22.39 -19.61
N LYS A 3 31.03 23.31 -19.84
CA LYS A 3 30.76 24.45 -18.96
C LYS A 3 30.28 23.94 -17.59
N LYS A 4 31.06 24.21 -16.54
CA LYS A 4 30.64 24.02 -15.14
C LYS A 4 29.44 24.96 -14.88
N GLY A 5 28.28 24.40 -14.55
CA GLY A 5 27.10 25.15 -14.11
C GLY A 5 27.37 25.93 -12.80
N PRO A 6 26.48 26.86 -12.44
CA PRO A 6 26.67 27.73 -11.27
C PRO A 6 26.88 26.92 -9.98
N PRO A 7 27.68 27.44 -9.01
CA PRO A 7 28.06 26.72 -7.81
C PRO A 7 26.81 26.39 -6.97
N ALA A 8 26.82 25.20 -6.37
CA ALA A 8 25.67 24.61 -5.72
C ALA A 8 25.10 25.49 -4.59
N VAL A 9 23.80 25.79 -4.69
CA VAL A 9 22.98 26.56 -3.73
C VAL A 9 22.90 25.92 -2.34
N TRP A 10 23.26 24.64 -2.24
CA TRP A 10 23.11 23.80 -1.06
C TRP A 10 24.40 23.70 -0.24
N THR A 11 24.25 23.90 1.07
CA THR A 11 25.24 23.58 2.10
C THR A 11 24.61 22.62 3.09
N LYS A 12 25.42 21.97 3.93
CA LYS A 12 24.91 21.08 4.98
C LYS A 12 23.84 21.78 5.84
N GLY A 13 24.15 22.96 6.35
CA GLY A 13 23.21 23.74 7.18
C GLY A 13 21.91 24.10 6.46
N LYS A 14 21.96 24.50 5.18
CA LYS A 14 20.74 24.78 4.39
C LYS A 14 19.89 23.53 4.15
N ILE A 15 20.52 22.37 4.01
CA ILE A 15 19.80 21.10 3.85
C ILE A 15 19.11 20.74 5.18
N GLU A 16 19.79 20.89 6.31
CA GLU A 16 19.22 20.64 7.63
C GLU A 16 18.04 21.59 7.91
N GLU A 17 18.20 22.89 7.63
CA GLU A 17 17.15 23.91 7.78
C GLU A 17 15.94 23.63 6.87
N ALA A 18 16.18 23.33 5.58
CA ALA A 18 15.11 23.01 4.65
C ALA A 18 14.35 21.74 5.04
N PHE A 19 15.07 20.71 5.50
CA PHE A 19 14.46 19.46 5.94
C PHE A 19 13.64 19.67 7.21
N ALA A 20 14.18 20.40 8.20
CA ALA A 20 13.46 20.74 9.42
C ALA A 20 12.21 21.57 9.13
N GLY A 21 12.32 22.61 8.29
CA GLY A 21 11.19 23.44 7.89
C GLY A 21 10.10 22.65 7.16
N PHE A 22 10.47 21.65 6.34
CA PHE A 22 9.49 20.74 5.74
C PHE A 22 8.77 19.91 6.81
N VAL A 23 9.52 19.33 7.76
CA VAL A 23 8.96 18.49 8.82
C VAL A 23 8.05 19.29 9.73
N GLU A 24 8.45 20.49 10.16
CA GLU A 24 7.63 21.38 10.98
C GLU A 24 6.33 21.76 10.26
N LYS A 25 6.43 22.18 9.00
CA LYS A 25 5.28 22.62 8.21
C LYS A 25 4.26 21.50 7.95
N ASN A 26 4.72 20.27 7.75
CA ASN A 26 3.85 19.15 7.33
C ASN A 26 3.60 18.13 8.45
N SER A 27 4.26 18.27 9.59
CA SER A 27 4.27 17.31 10.71
C SER A 27 4.57 15.86 10.27
N ARG A 28 5.38 15.71 9.22
CA ARG A 28 5.78 14.42 8.65
C ARG A 28 7.09 14.52 7.89
N LEU A 29 7.69 13.36 7.62
CA LEU A 29 8.87 13.26 6.78
C LEU A 29 8.52 13.44 5.28
N PRO A 30 9.45 14.02 4.50
CA PRO A 30 9.31 14.08 3.04
C PRO A 30 9.41 12.67 2.45
N VAL A 31 8.57 12.39 1.45
CA VAL A 31 8.68 11.14 0.67
C VAL A 31 9.68 11.30 -0.46
N ALA A 32 10.16 10.20 -1.03
CA ALA A 32 11.21 10.20 -2.06
C ALA A 32 10.93 11.14 -3.25
N ARG A 33 9.66 11.27 -3.68
CA ARG A 33 9.25 12.17 -4.77
C ARG A 33 9.29 13.66 -4.41
N GLU A 34 9.22 14.00 -3.13
CA GLU A 34 9.23 15.37 -2.61
C GLU A 34 10.66 15.89 -2.37
N MET A 35 11.66 15.02 -2.42
CA MET A 35 13.08 15.40 -2.33
C MET A 35 13.53 16.09 -3.62
N ASN A 36 13.06 17.33 -3.85
CA ASN A 36 13.41 18.16 -4.99
C ASN A 36 13.10 19.66 -4.72
N PRO A 37 13.64 20.59 -5.54
CA PRO A 37 13.53 22.03 -5.29
C PRO A 37 12.11 22.61 -5.28
N GLN A 38 11.13 21.96 -5.93
CA GLN A 38 9.73 22.44 -5.91
C GLN A 38 9.12 22.40 -4.51
N PHE A 39 9.62 21.50 -3.65
CA PHE A 39 9.22 21.38 -2.25
C PHE A 39 10.19 22.10 -1.30
N GLY A 40 11.08 22.93 -1.84
CA GLY A 40 12.12 23.60 -1.05
C GLY A 40 13.19 22.66 -0.52
N LEU A 41 13.29 21.43 -1.05
CA LEU A 41 14.24 20.41 -0.61
C LEU A 41 15.34 20.17 -1.67
N PRO A 42 16.53 19.67 -1.28
CA PRO A 42 17.51 19.21 -2.25
C PRO A 42 17.03 17.93 -2.95
N THR A 43 17.59 17.63 -4.13
CA THR A 43 17.39 16.30 -4.72
C THR A 43 18.01 15.22 -3.84
N ARG A 44 17.53 13.96 -3.92
CA ARG A 44 18.13 12.83 -3.17
C ARG A 44 19.65 12.72 -3.35
N ARG A 45 20.12 12.78 -4.61
CA ARG A 45 21.56 12.75 -4.92
C ARG A 45 22.32 13.92 -4.32
N THR A 46 21.70 15.11 -4.29
CA THR A 46 22.28 16.29 -3.65
C THR A 46 22.35 16.10 -2.14
N PHE A 47 21.26 15.63 -1.52
CA PHE A 47 21.22 15.35 -0.08
C PHE A 47 22.35 14.40 0.31
N GLU A 48 22.43 13.24 -0.32
CA GLU A 48 23.48 12.23 -0.05
C GLU A 48 24.88 12.78 -0.22
N ARG A 49 25.14 13.53 -1.30
CA ARG A 49 26.45 14.14 -1.56
C ARG A 49 26.91 15.08 -0.44
N TYR A 50 26.01 15.88 0.13
CA TYR A 50 26.35 16.89 1.14
C TYR A 50 26.25 16.40 2.58
N MET A 51 25.37 15.43 2.83
CA MET A 51 25.13 14.89 4.18
C MET A 51 25.98 13.66 4.47
N GLY A 52 26.50 12.98 3.45
CA GLY A 52 27.26 11.73 3.60
C GLY A 52 26.39 10.53 3.99
N MET A 53 25.06 10.69 3.96
CA MET A 53 24.06 9.68 4.28
C MET A 53 22.79 9.97 3.49
N THR A 54 21.94 8.95 3.33
CA THR A 54 20.64 9.10 2.70
C THR A 54 19.70 9.96 3.56
N ALA A 55 18.69 10.55 2.92
CA ALA A 55 17.65 11.29 3.63
C ALA A 55 16.86 10.39 4.61
N GLN A 56 16.81 9.08 4.34
CA GLN A 56 16.19 8.09 5.21
C GLN A 56 17.03 7.87 6.48
N GLU A 57 18.33 7.60 6.36
CA GLU A 57 19.24 7.45 7.51
C GLU A 57 19.28 8.74 8.35
N TYR A 58 19.26 9.90 7.70
CA TYR A 58 19.16 11.18 8.40
C TYR A 58 17.85 11.31 9.19
N ALA A 59 16.72 10.88 8.60
CA ALA A 59 15.43 10.87 9.28
C ALA A 59 15.39 9.88 10.46
N GLU A 60 16.02 8.72 10.32
CA GLU A 60 16.18 7.73 11.40
C GLU A 60 16.95 8.31 12.59
N LEU A 61 18.00 9.09 12.32
CA LEU A 61 18.79 9.72 13.36
C LEU A 61 18.09 10.92 14.02
N ARG A 62 17.40 11.75 13.24
CA ARG A 62 16.90 13.06 13.70
C ARG A 62 15.41 13.09 14.04
N TYR A 63 14.62 12.21 13.45
CA TYR A 63 13.16 12.18 13.60
C TYR A 63 12.64 10.76 13.87
N PRO A 64 13.22 10.02 14.85
CA PRO A 64 12.84 8.63 15.11
C PRO A 64 11.35 8.49 15.46
N THR A 65 10.78 9.44 16.20
CA THR A 65 9.36 9.44 16.58
C THR A 65 8.40 9.53 15.39
N LEU A 66 8.78 10.27 14.33
CA LEU A 66 7.96 10.40 13.13
C LEU A 66 8.02 9.13 12.24
N LEU A 67 9.13 8.41 12.29
CA LEU A 67 9.24 7.08 11.66
C LEU A 67 8.42 6.07 12.45
N SER A 68 8.56 6.03 13.78
CA SER A 68 7.74 5.16 14.63
C SER A 68 6.25 5.40 14.41
N ALA A 69 5.78 6.65 14.33
CA ALA A 69 4.37 6.94 14.07
C ALA A 69 3.90 6.57 12.63
N ARG A 70 4.81 6.53 11.66
CA ARG A 70 4.51 6.04 10.30
C ARG A 70 4.43 4.51 10.30
N ASP A 71 5.35 3.86 10.99
CA ASP A 71 5.43 2.41 11.12
C ASP A 71 4.27 1.86 11.94
N GLU A 72 3.89 2.51 13.05
CA GLU A 72 2.71 2.19 13.86
C GLU A 72 1.42 2.25 13.03
N ARG A 73 1.23 3.31 12.23
CA ARG A 73 0.06 3.40 11.33
C ARG A 73 0.05 2.27 10.30
N HIS A 74 1.20 1.95 9.72
CA HIS A 74 1.31 0.84 8.77
C HIS A 74 1.01 -0.51 9.42
N ILE A 75 1.59 -0.76 10.59
CA ILE A 75 1.37 -1.96 11.41
C ILE A 75 -0.11 -2.05 11.78
N GLN A 76 -0.73 -0.95 12.20
CA GLN A 76 -2.15 -0.94 12.55
C GLN A 76 -3.01 -1.33 11.35
N THR A 77 -2.77 -0.76 10.17
CA THR A 77 -3.49 -1.16 8.94
C THR A 77 -3.31 -2.65 8.62
N ILE A 78 -2.09 -3.18 8.77
CA ILE A 78 -1.82 -4.61 8.58
C ILE A 78 -2.58 -5.47 9.60
N LEU A 79 -2.59 -5.07 10.87
CA LEU A 79 -3.28 -5.79 11.94
C LEU A 79 -4.79 -5.78 11.73
N VAL A 80 -5.36 -4.64 11.34
CA VAL A 80 -6.79 -4.51 10.98
C VAL A 80 -7.13 -5.47 9.85
N TYR A 81 -6.36 -5.44 8.75
CA TYR A 81 -6.53 -6.37 7.64
C TYR A 81 -6.42 -7.84 8.09
N ARG A 82 -5.38 -8.18 8.85
CA ARG A 82 -5.13 -9.55 9.30
C ARG A 82 -6.24 -10.08 10.20
N ASN A 83 -6.79 -9.23 11.06
CA ASN A 83 -7.90 -9.59 11.93
C ASN A 83 -9.19 -9.76 11.12
N GLU A 84 -9.50 -8.81 10.23
CA GLU A 84 -10.69 -8.89 9.40
C GLU A 84 -10.67 -10.12 8.48
N VAL A 85 -9.53 -10.42 7.83
CA VAL A 85 -9.36 -11.65 7.05
C VAL A 85 -9.64 -12.92 7.86
N ARG A 86 -9.37 -12.93 9.18
CA ARG A 86 -9.66 -14.09 10.03
C ARG A 86 -11.15 -14.23 10.37
N GLU A 87 -11.89 -13.13 10.35
CA GLU A 87 -13.30 -13.10 10.72
C GLU A 87 -14.24 -13.33 9.54
N TRP A 88 -13.75 -13.17 8.31
CA TRP A 88 -14.55 -13.35 7.10
C TRP A 88 -14.35 -14.73 6.48
N SER A 89 -15.44 -15.47 6.37
CA SER A 89 -15.55 -16.66 5.53
C SER A 89 -16.29 -16.34 4.24
N VAL A 90 -16.26 -17.26 3.27
CA VAL A 90 -17.00 -17.13 2.00
C VAL A 90 -18.50 -17.06 2.25
N GLU A 91 -19.02 -17.85 3.18
CA GLU A 91 -20.44 -17.90 3.53
C GLU A 91 -20.89 -16.57 4.11
N ARG A 92 -20.12 -16.02 5.05
CA ARG A 92 -20.38 -14.71 5.65
C ARG A 92 -20.34 -13.60 4.60
N LEU A 93 -19.41 -13.67 3.65
CA LEU A 93 -19.34 -12.74 2.54
C LEU A 93 -20.59 -12.79 1.67
N ILE A 94 -21.05 -13.99 1.31
CA ILE A 94 -22.29 -14.17 0.53
C ILE A 94 -23.51 -13.61 1.29
N GLU A 95 -23.59 -13.82 2.60
CA GLU A 95 -24.66 -13.26 3.43
C GLU A 95 -24.66 -11.72 3.41
N ALA A 96 -23.48 -11.11 3.55
CA ALA A 96 -23.32 -9.65 3.52
C ALA A 96 -23.67 -9.06 2.13
N GLU A 97 -23.18 -9.68 1.06
CA GLU A 97 -23.52 -9.33 -0.32
C GLU A 97 -25.02 -9.42 -0.59
N ASN A 98 -25.67 -10.49 -0.10
CA ASN A 98 -27.12 -10.65 -0.21
C ASN A 98 -27.86 -9.55 0.55
N GLY A 99 -27.41 -9.22 1.77
CA GLY A 99 -27.99 -8.12 2.55
C GLY A 99 -27.87 -6.77 1.83
N PHE A 100 -26.71 -6.49 1.23
CA PHE A 100 -26.51 -5.29 0.42
C PHE A 100 -27.42 -5.29 -0.81
N PHE A 101 -27.48 -6.40 -1.54
CA PHE A 101 -28.32 -6.54 -2.73
C PHE A 101 -29.80 -6.37 -2.41
N GLN A 102 -30.29 -6.94 -1.31
CA GLN A 102 -31.68 -6.76 -0.87
C GLN A 102 -32.01 -5.31 -0.57
N LYS A 103 -31.06 -4.55 -0.01
CA LYS A 103 -31.23 -3.14 0.35
C LYS A 103 -31.13 -2.19 -0.86
N HIS A 104 -30.20 -2.47 -1.78
CA HIS A 104 -29.83 -1.54 -2.86
C HIS A 104 -30.25 -2.01 -4.26
N GLY A 105 -30.69 -3.26 -4.43
CA GLY A 105 -31.09 -3.85 -5.71
C GLY A 105 -29.94 -4.08 -6.70
N ARG A 106 -28.70 -3.99 -6.24
CA ARG A 106 -27.47 -4.17 -7.05
C ARG A 106 -26.32 -4.66 -6.18
N LEU A 107 -25.24 -5.10 -6.81
CA LEU A 107 -23.99 -5.43 -6.13
C LEU A 107 -23.27 -4.16 -5.64
N PRO A 108 -22.43 -4.25 -4.59
CA PRO A 108 -21.63 -3.14 -4.11
C PRO A 108 -20.52 -2.75 -5.08
N GLU A 109 -20.28 -1.46 -5.22
CA GLU A 109 -19.09 -0.91 -5.88
C GLU A 109 -17.87 -1.00 -4.95
N PRO A 110 -16.62 -1.00 -5.46
CA PRO A 110 -15.42 -1.18 -4.64
C PRO A 110 -15.28 -0.23 -3.44
N TYR A 111 -15.79 1.01 -3.54
CA TYR A 111 -15.74 1.99 -2.45
C TYR A 111 -16.85 1.80 -1.40
N GLU A 112 -17.83 0.94 -1.65
CA GLU A 112 -18.94 0.64 -0.72
C GLU A 112 -18.61 -0.51 0.23
N TYR A 113 -17.51 -1.24 -0.03
CA TYR A 113 -16.94 -2.29 0.82
C TYR A 113 -16.36 -1.69 2.11
N THR A 114 -17.27 -1.39 3.01
CA THR A 114 -17.03 -0.70 4.28
C THR A 114 -17.87 -1.34 5.37
N ALA A 115 -17.38 -1.28 6.61
CA ALA A 115 -18.10 -1.80 7.77
C ALA A 115 -19.48 -1.14 7.96
N GLU A 116 -19.66 0.11 7.53
CA GLU A 116 -20.93 0.83 7.57
C GLU A 116 -22.01 0.18 6.70
N ASN A 117 -21.61 -0.41 5.57
CA ASN A 117 -22.49 -1.18 4.70
C ASN A 117 -22.59 -2.65 5.10
N GLY A 118 -22.00 -3.05 6.23
CA GLY A 118 -21.93 -4.43 6.68
C GLY A 118 -21.04 -5.32 5.78
N LEU A 119 -20.20 -4.70 4.95
CA LEU A 119 -19.31 -5.38 4.01
C LEU A 119 -17.87 -5.38 4.55
N PRO A 120 -17.04 -6.35 4.15
CA PRO A 120 -15.62 -6.31 4.51
C PRO A 120 -14.90 -5.18 3.76
N MET A 121 -13.65 -4.91 4.11
CA MET A 121 -12.74 -4.21 3.21
C MET A 121 -12.67 -4.90 1.83
N TYR A 122 -12.62 -4.10 0.76
CA TYR A 122 -12.59 -4.61 -0.62
C TYR A 122 -11.45 -5.60 -0.88
N SER A 123 -10.29 -5.41 -0.23
CA SER A 123 -9.16 -6.33 -0.34
C SER A 123 -9.45 -7.73 0.23
N VAL A 124 -10.28 -7.82 1.27
CA VAL A 124 -10.72 -9.09 1.87
C VAL A 124 -11.70 -9.79 0.93
N PHE A 125 -12.66 -9.06 0.34
CA PHE A 125 -13.54 -9.58 -0.72
C PHE A 125 -12.71 -10.18 -1.87
N CYS A 126 -11.78 -9.41 -2.43
CA CYS A 126 -10.93 -9.85 -3.53
C CYS A 126 -10.14 -11.12 -3.19
N LYS A 127 -9.62 -11.22 -1.96
CA LYS A 127 -8.89 -12.40 -1.50
C LYS A 127 -9.81 -13.63 -1.50
N LEU A 128 -10.96 -13.55 -0.83
CA LEU A 128 -11.90 -14.67 -0.70
C LEU A 128 -12.48 -15.08 -2.06
N ALA A 129 -12.90 -14.12 -2.88
CA ALA A 129 -13.41 -14.38 -4.22
C ALA A 129 -12.36 -15.07 -5.11
N LYS A 130 -11.10 -14.65 -5.01
CA LYS A 130 -10.00 -15.30 -5.73
C LYS A 130 -9.80 -16.74 -5.27
N GLU A 131 -9.77 -17.00 -3.96
CA GLU A 131 -9.60 -18.34 -3.40
C GLU A 131 -10.71 -19.30 -3.89
N VAL A 132 -11.97 -18.83 -3.90
CA VAL A 132 -13.11 -19.60 -4.42
C VAL A 132 -12.98 -19.85 -5.91
N LEU A 133 -12.67 -18.83 -6.71
CA LEU A 133 -12.53 -18.98 -8.15
C LEU A 133 -11.39 -19.94 -8.51
N GLU A 134 -10.25 -19.85 -7.82
CA GLU A 134 -9.13 -20.77 -8.03
C GLU A 134 -9.51 -22.22 -7.67
N ALA A 135 -10.30 -22.44 -6.61
CA ALA A 135 -10.79 -23.77 -6.27
C ALA A 135 -11.71 -24.34 -7.36
N LEU A 136 -12.68 -23.54 -7.84
CA LEU A 136 -13.59 -23.94 -8.92
C LEU A 136 -12.84 -24.24 -10.22
N LEU A 137 -11.82 -23.44 -10.57
CA LEU A 137 -11.01 -23.68 -11.75
C LEU A 137 -10.19 -24.96 -11.63
N LYS A 138 -9.63 -25.25 -10.44
CA LYS A 138 -8.89 -26.49 -10.20
C LYS A 138 -9.78 -27.72 -10.36
N GLU A 139 -10.97 -27.71 -9.77
CA GLU A 139 -11.95 -28.79 -9.90
C GLU A 139 -12.32 -29.01 -11.38
N LYS A 140 -12.71 -27.94 -12.07
CA LYS A 140 -13.06 -28.00 -13.50
C LYS A 140 -11.93 -28.56 -14.37
N PHE A 141 -10.69 -28.16 -14.13
CA PHE A 141 -9.55 -28.65 -14.90
C PHE A 141 -9.17 -30.10 -14.56
N GLN A 142 -9.39 -30.54 -13.32
CA GLN A 142 -9.24 -31.94 -12.95
C GLN A 142 -10.27 -32.83 -13.65
N GLU A 143 -11.54 -32.42 -13.67
CA GLU A 143 -12.61 -33.15 -14.38
C GLU A 143 -12.33 -33.29 -15.88
N LEU A 144 -11.86 -32.22 -16.53
CA LEU A 144 -11.48 -32.26 -17.95
C LEU A 144 -10.33 -33.23 -18.21
N SER A 145 -9.31 -33.24 -17.34
CA SER A 145 -8.19 -34.18 -17.46
C SER A 145 -8.58 -35.64 -17.22
N ALA A 146 -9.63 -35.90 -16.42
CA ALA A 146 -10.15 -37.23 -16.17
C ALA A 146 -11.07 -37.73 -17.31
N SER A 147 -11.84 -36.83 -17.94
CA SER A 147 -12.71 -37.15 -19.07
C SER A 147 -11.93 -37.50 -20.34
N ASP A 148 -10.79 -36.87 -20.60
CA ASP A 148 -9.92 -37.20 -21.74
C ASP A 148 -9.24 -38.58 -21.59
N GLY A 149 -9.09 -39.08 -20.35
CA GLY A 149 -8.53 -40.40 -20.07
C GLY A 149 -9.51 -41.58 -20.28
N GLN A 150 -10.81 -41.33 -20.36
CA GLN A 150 -11.84 -42.37 -20.56
C GLN A 150 -12.13 -42.68 -22.03
N ILE A 151 -11.69 -41.84 -22.98
CA ILE A 151 -11.94 -42.03 -24.41
C ILE A 151 -10.97 -43.05 -25.04
N LEU A 152 -9.91 -43.45 -24.35
CA LEU A 152 -8.86 -44.35 -24.88
C LEU A 152 -8.97 -45.82 -24.42
N THR A 153 -10.09 -46.24 -23.83
CA THR A 153 -10.25 -47.60 -23.26
C THR A 153 -11.47 -48.40 -23.76
N LEU A 154 -11.93 -48.14 -24.99
CA LEU A 154 -12.85 -49.02 -25.73
C LEU A 154 -12.22 -49.47 -27.04
#